data_AF-A0AAD9Q7D4-F1
#
_entry.id   AF-A0AAD9Q7D4-F1
#
_cell.length_a   1.000
_cell.length_b   1.000
_cell.length_c   1.000
_cell.angle_alpha   90.00
_cell.angle_beta   90.00
_cell.angle_gamma   90.00
#
_symmetry.space_group_name_H-M   'P 1'
#
loop_
_entity.id
_entity.type
_entity.pdbx_description
1 polymer ?
#
loop_
_entity_poly.entity_id
_entity_poly.type
_entity_poly.pdbx_seq_one_letter_code
_entity_poly.pdbx_strand_id
1 'polypeptide(L)'
;MSKKTEKRKGRSAINEVVTREYTINVHKRVHNVGFRRRAPRAIKEIRKFAEKMMGTPDVRIDTSLNKHRNEDEDSIHKLYTLVTHVPVVSFKGMQTQKVESEE
;
A
#
# COMPACT_ATOMS: atom_id res chain seq x y z
N MET A 1 16.62 -43.03 -14.51
CA MET A 1 17.06 -41.93 -13.62
C MET A 1 16.37 -40.64 -14.06
N SER A 2 15.48 -40.08 -13.24
CA SER A 2 14.65 -38.91 -13.61
C SER A 2 15.38 -37.61 -13.24
N LYS A 3 15.55 -36.71 -14.21
CA LYS A 3 16.15 -35.37 -14.02
C LYS A 3 15.18 -34.49 -13.23
N LYS A 4 15.56 -34.10 -12.01
CA LYS A 4 14.86 -33.05 -11.24
C LYS A 4 15.03 -31.71 -11.98
N THR A 5 13.91 -31.08 -12.34
CA THR A 5 13.88 -29.70 -12.83
C THR A 5 14.20 -28.75 -11.68
N GLU A 6 15.29 -28.01 -11.80
CA GLU A 6 15.64 -26.94 -10.87
C GLU A 6 14.57 -25.84 -10.91
N LYS A 7 13.86 -25.66 -9.80
CA LYS A 7 13.00 -24.49 -9.60
C LYS A 7 13.89 -23.25 -9.56
N ARG A 8 13.85 -22.44 -10.63
CA ARG A 8 14.42 -21.09 -10.64
C ARG A 8 13.81 -20.31 -9.47
N LYS A 9 14.63 -19.96 -8.47
CA LYS A 9 14.26 -18.98 -7.44
C LYS A 9 13.94 -17.67 -8.17
N GLY A 10 12.66 -17.35 -8.28
CA GLY A 10 12.23 -16.06 -8.81
C GLY A 10 12.85 -14.96 -7.95
N ARG A 11 13.41 -13.92 -8.59
CA ARG A 11 13.80 -12.68 -7.93
C ARG A 11 12.58 -12.19 -7.15
N SER A 12 12.64 -12.20 -5.82
CA SER A 12 11.56 -11.65 -5.01
C SER A 12 11.61 -10.14 -5.15
N ALA A 13 10.65 -9.55 -5.86
CA ALA A 13 10.47 -8.10 -6.02
C ALA A 13 10.17 -7.36 -4.69
N ILE A 14 10.39 -8.02 -3.55
CA ILE A 14 10.17 -7.53 -2.19
C ILE A 14 11.14 -6.38 -1.84
N ASN A 15 12.27 -6.26 -2.53
CA ASN A 15 13.31 -5.28 -2.20
C ASN A 15 13.32 -4.04 -3.11
N GLU A 16 12.48 -4.00 -4.13
CA GLU A 16 12.42 -2.85 -5.05
C GLU A 16 11.36 -1.86 -4.55
N VAL A 17 11.70 -0.57 -4.60
CA VAL A 17 10.74 0.50 -4.29
C VAL A 17 9.71 0.53 -5.42
N VAL A 18 8.43 0.40 -5.07
CA VAL A 18 7.34 0.41 -6.04
C VAL A 18 6.30 1.43 -5.61
N THR A 19 5.85 2.25 -6.55
CA THR A 19 4.71 3.15 -6.38
C THR A 19 3.51 2.61 -7.16
N ARG A 20 2.34 2.58 -6.51
CA ARG A 20 1.09 2.06 -7.10
C ARG A 20 -0.08 2.90 -6.64
N GLU A 21 -0.93 3.26 -7.59
CA GLU A 21 -2.22 3.88 -7.33
C GLU A 21 -3.29 2.81 -7.19
N TYR A 22 -4.05 2.87 -6.10
CA TYR A 22 -5.14 1.94 -5.81
C TYR A 22 -6.43 2.69 -5.54
N THR A 23 -7.53 2.16 -6.06
CA THR A 23 -8.87 2.58 -5.65
C THR A 23 -9.37 1.70 -4.51
N ILE A 24 -9.64 2.30 -3.35
CA ILE A 24 -10.10 1.58 -2.14
C ILE A 24 -11.60 1.80 -1.94
N ASN A 25 -12.40 0.74 -2.06
CA ASN A 25 -13.81 0.81 -1.66
C ASN A 25 -13.96 0.87 -0.13
N VAL A 26 -14.01 2.07 0.43
CA VAL A 26 -14.19 2.28 1.88
C VAL A 26 -15.61 1.94 2.31
N HIS A 27 -16.63 2.22 1.48
CA HIS A 27 -18.03 1.99 1.80
C HIS A 27 -18.32 0.55 2.24
N LYS A 28 -17.80 -0.44 1.49
CA LYS A 28 -17.92 -1.86 1.85
C LYS A 28 -17.24 -2.20 3.17
N ARG A 29 -16.13 -1.54 3.50
CA ARG A 29 -15.31 -1.80 4.69
C ARG A 29 -15.84 -1.13 5.97
N VAL A 30 -16.68 -0.10 5.82
CA VAL A 30 -17.37 0.59 6.93
C VAL A 30 -18.88 0.32 6.96
N HIS A 31 -19.33 -0.72 6.26
CA HIS A 31 -20.71 -1.16 6.26
C HIS A 31 -21.13 -1.62 7.67
N ASN A 32 -22.34 -1.27 8.11
CA ASN A 32 -22.86 -1.56 9.46
C ASN A 32 -22.03 -1.00 10.64
N VAL A 33 -21.11 -0.08 10.39
CA VAL A 33 -20.36 0.59 11.47
C VAL A 33 -21.10 1.86 11.89
N GLY A 34 -21.31 2.03 13.20
CA GLY A 34 -21.93 3.25 13.74
C GLY A 34 -21.14 4.51 13.40
N PHE A 35 -21.84 5.63 13.18
CA PHE A 35 -21.30 6.87 12.62
C PHE A 35 -19.98 7.33 13.26
N ARG A 36 -19.94 7.39 14.60
CA ARG A 36 -18.76 7.82 15.37
C ARG A 36 -17.53 6.93 15.17
N ARG A 37 -17.71 5.67 14.76
CA ARG A 37 -16.63 4.70 14.54
C ARG A 37 -16.30 4.49 13.06
N ARG A 38 -17.07 5.06 12.12
CA ARG A 38 -16.83 4.86 10.68
C ARG A 38 -15.47 5.40 10.22
N ALA A 39 -15.14 6.65 10.57
CA ALA A 39 -13.86 7.25 10.17
C ALA A 39 -12.64 6.57 10.83
N PRO A 40 -12.62 6.33 12.15
CA PRO A 40 -11.54 5.56 12.77
C PRO A 40 -11.41 4.14 12.19
N ARG A 41 -12.53 3.50 11.83
CA ARG A 41 -12.50 2.18 11.19
C ARG A 41 -11.95 2.26 9.77
N ALA A 42 -12.34 3.25 8.97
CA ALA A 42 -11.85 3.45 7.62
C ALA A 42 -10.32 3.56 7.59
N ILE A 43 -9.73 4.36 8.49
CA ILE A 43 -8.27 4.53 8.57
C ILE A 43 -7.57 3.21 8.88
N LYS A 44 -8.10 2.41 9.82
CA LYS A 44 -7.58 1.07 10.14
C LYS A 44 -7.65 0.12 8.94
N GLU A 45 -8.73 0.18 8.18
CA GLU A 45 -8.93 -0.63 7.00
C GLU A 45 -8.03 -0.22 5.82
N ILE A 46 -7.75 1.08 5.67
CA ILE A 46 -6.77 1.60 4.71
C ILE A 46 -5.37 1.10 5.06
N ARG A 47 -4.98 1.20 6.34
CA ARG A 47 -3.69 0.67 6.83
C ARG A 47 -3.54 -0.82 6.51
N LYS A 48 -4.55 -1.61 6.86
CA LYS A 48 -4.57 -3.06 6.60
C LYS A 48 -4.51 -3.40 5.11
N PHE A 49 -5.14 -2.58 4.26
CA PHE A 49 -5.08 -2.76 2.81
C PHE A 49 -3.67 -2.52 2.28
N ALA A 50 -3.02 -1.44 2.70
CA ALA A 50 -1.65 -1.10 2.30
C ALA A 50 -0.65 -2.17 2.76
N GLU A 51 -0.74 -2.63 4.01
CA GLU A 51 0.08 -3.73 4.54
C GLU A 51 -0.05 -5.00 3.69
N LYS A 52 -1.28 -5.37 3.33
CA LYS A 52 -1.55 -6.57 2.50
C LYS A 52 -1.01 -6.45 1.06
N MET A 53 -1.12 -5.26 0.45
CA MET A 53 -0.77 -5.07 -0.96
C MET A 53 0.73 -4.82 -1.18
N MET A 54 1.38 -4.15 -0.22
CA MET A 54 2.79 -3.78 -0.30
C MET A 54 3.70 -4.72 0.49
N GLY A 55 3.14 -5.49 1.44
CA GLY A 55 3.89 -6.47 2.23
C GLY A 55 4.80 -5.86 3.30
N THR A 56 4.67 -4.56 3.57
CA THR A 56 5.46 -3.85 4.59
C THR A 56 4.66 -3.70 5.88
N PRO A 57 5.23 -4.05 7.05
CA PRO A 57 4.56 -3.87 8.34
C PRO A 57 4.47 -2.40 8.76
N ASP A 58 5.42 -1.55 8.37
CA ASP A 58 5.34 -0.10 8.60
C ASP A 58 4.50 0.57 7.50
N VAL A 59 3.36 1.12 7.91
CA VAL A 59 2.43 1.85 7.03
C VAL A 59 2.15 3.21 7.64
N ARG A 60 2.67 4.24 6.98
CA ARG A 60 2.50 5.64 7.34
C ARG A 60 1.39 6.23 6.47
N ILE A 61 0.33 6.70 7.11
CA ILE A 61 -0.77 7.39 6.44
C ILE A 61 -0.52 8.87 6.58
N ASP A 62 -0.41 9.55 5.46
CA ASP A 62 -0.12 10.97 5.44
C ASP A 62 -1.30 11.79 6.00
N THR A 63 -1.01 12.76 6.86
CA THR A 63 -2.02 13.68 7.42
C THR A 63 -2.25 14.90 6.52
N SER A 64 -1.25 15.30 5.73
CA SER A 64 -1.34 16.22 4.58
C SER A 64 0.07 16.37 3.95
N LEU A 65 0.31 15.69 2.83
CA LEU A 65 1.47 15.82 1.91
C LEU A 65 2.75 16.38 2.53
N ASN A 66 3.55 15.55 3.19
CA ASN A 66 4.96 15.89 3.44
C ASN A 66 5.92 14.81 2.96
N LYS A 67 6.75 15.19 1.98
CA LYS A 67 7.88 14.41 1.46
C LYS A 67 8.84 14.14 2.61
N HIS A 68 8.91 12.90 3.09
CA HIS A 68 10.04 12.45 3.89
C HIS A 68 10.55 11.15 3.31
N ARG A 69 11.81 11.16 2.87
CA ARG A 69 12.63 9.95 2.82
C ARG A 69 12.83 9.54 4.28
N ASN A 70 12.66 8.26 4.55
CA ASN A 70 13.01 7.70 5.84
C ASN A 70 14.55 7.69 5.92
N GLU A 71 15.10 8.64 6.66
CA GLU A 71 16.53 8.69 7.04
C GLU A 71 16.77 8.05 8.41
N ASP A 72 15.72 7.54 9.07
CA ASP A 72 15.80 6.95 10.40
C ASP A 72 16.49 5.57 10.33
N GLU A 73 17.79 5.53 10.63
CA GLU A 73 18.61 4.31 10.76
C GLU A 73 18.09 3.35 11.86
N ASP A 74 17.28 3.83 12.79
CA ASP A 74 16.78 3.07 13.94
C ASP A 74 15.52 2.23 13.64
N SER A 75 14.96 2.30 12.42
CA SER A 75 13.82 1.46 12.04
C SER A 75 14.25 0.00 11.83
N ILE A 76 13.59 -0.93 12.54
CA ILE A 76 13.75 -2.38 12.34
C ILE A 76 13.46 -2.77 10.88
N HIS A 77 12.62 -2.00 10.18
CA HIS A 77 12.23 -2.25 8.80
C HIS A 77 12.87 -1.26 7.83
N LYS A 78 13.52 -1.82 6.80
CA LYS A 78 14.21 -1.06 5.74
C LYS A 78 13.27 -0.34 4.76
N LEU A 79 12.01 -0.77 4.69
CA LEU A 79 11.00 -0.25 3.77
C LEU A 79 9.72 0.08 4.56
N TYR A 80 9.09 1.20 4.20
CA TYR A 80 7.80 1.65 4.72
C TYR A 80 6.87 1.92 3.54
N THR A 81 5.56 1.76 3.76
CA THR A 81 4.56 2.20 2.80
C THR A 81 4.01 3.56 3.24
N LEU A 82 4.13 4.56 2.35
CA LEU A 82 3.44 5.83 2.48
C LEU A 82 2.13 5.77 1.69
N VAL A 83 1.01 6.09 2.35
CA VAL A 83 -0.30 6.18 1.71
C VAL A 83 -0.71 7.63 1.57
N THR A 84 -0.89 8.10 0.34
CA THR A 84 -1.35 9.45 0.00
C THR A 84 -2.71 9.39 -0.70
N HIS A 85 -3.49 10.48 -0.58
CA HIS A 85 -4.77 10.64 -1.27
C HIS A 85 -4.58 11.29 -2.65
N VAL A 86 -5.12 10.66 -3.70
CA VAL A 86 -5.15 11.21 -5.05
C VAL A 86 -6.57 11.75 -5.32
N PRO A 87 -6.76 13.08 -5.49
CA PRO A 87 -8.07 13.64 -5.79
C PRO A 87 -8.48 13.27 -7.23
N VAL A 88 -9.68 12.72 -7.39
CA VAL A 88 -10.21 12.29 -8.69
C VAL A 88 -11.63 12.79 -8.89
N VAL A 89 -11.98 13.10 -10.13
CA VAL A 89 -13.33 13.57 -10.49
C VAL A 89 -14.32 12.40 -10.57
N SER A 90 -13.86 11.21 -10.97
CA SER A 90 -14.68 10.01 -11.12
C SER A 90 -13.89 8.75 -10.84
N PHE A 91 -14.52 7.77 -10.18
CA PHE A 91 -13.94 6.44 -9.95
C PHE A 91 -14.28 5.44 -11.05
N LYS A 92 -15.07 5.83 -12.07
CA LYS A 92 -15.52 4.91 -13.13
C LYS A 92 -14.34 4.55 -14.04
N GLY A 93 -14.06 3.25 -14.16
CA GLY A 93 -12.99 2.75 -15.03
C GLY A 93 -11.58 2.87 -14.44
N MET A 94 -11.45 3.36 -13.20
CA MET A 94 -10.15 3.40 -12.52
C MET A 94 -9.71 1.98 -12.15
N GLN A 95 -8.50 1.64 -12.57
CA GLN A 95 -7.84 0.39 -12.23
C GLN A 95 -6.58 0.67 -11.42
N THR A 96 -6.02 -0.38 -10.81
CA THR A 96 -4.71 -0.27 -10.18
C THR A 96 -3.66 0.05 -11.25
N GLN A 97 -2.91 1.12 -11.04
CA GLN A 97 -1.81 1.50 -11.93
C GLN A 97 -0.49 1.45 -11.18
N LYS A 98 0.54 0.88 -11.80
CA LYS A 98 1.92 1.04 -11.33
C LYS A 98 2.35 2.41 -11.83
N VAL A 99 2.60 3.33 -10.92
CA VAL A 99 3.15 4.63 -11.28
C VAL A 99 4.65 4.42 -11.39
N GLU A 100 5.25 4.87 -12.48
CA GLU A 100 6.70 4.97 -12.56
C GLU A 100 7.04 6.38 -12.12
N SER A 101 7.79 6.49 -11.03
CA SER A 101 8.33 7.78 -10.62
C SER A 101 9.39 8.15 -11.66
N GLU A 102 8.99 8.89 -12.69
CA GLU A 102 9.94 9.66 -13.48
C GLU A 102 10.60 10.65 -12.50
N GLU A 103 11.94 10.63 -12.43
CA GLU A 103 12.73 11.48 -11.51
C GLU A 103 12.37 12.96 -11.60
#